data_AF-A0A7X6NGQ3-F1
#
_entry.id   AF-A0A7X6NGQ3-F1
#
_cell.length_a   1.000
_cell.length_b   1.000
_cell.length_c   1.000
_cell.angle_alpha   90.00
_cell.angle_beta   90.00
_cell.angle_gamma   90.00
#
_symmetry.space_group_name_H-M   'P 1'
#
loop_
_entity.id
_entity.type
_entity.pdbx_description
1 polymer ?
#
loop_
_entity_poly.entity_id
_entity_poly.type
_entity_poly.pdbx_seq_one_letter_code
_entity_poly.pdbx_strand_id
1 'polypeptide(L)' 'TRVGKKVWAEAELIEIDRRRLVFNVTAYDEDKKIGEGTHERFVIDDEKFMSNLK' A
#
# COMPACT_ATOMS: atom_id res chain seq x y z
N THR A 1 2.24 3.86 17.97
CA THR A 1 3.00 5.13 17.88
C THR A 1 2.39 6.16 18.80
N ARG A 2 3.17 7.07 19.40
CA ARG A 2 2.63 8.13 20.26
C ARG A 2 1.92 9.19 19.41
N VAL A 3 0.77 9.67 19.87
CA VAL A 3 0.02 10.76 19.22
C VAL A 3 0.91 12.00 19.15
N GLY A 4 0.96 12.65 17.99
CA GLY A 4 1.77 13.84 17.74
C GLY A 4 3.12 13.59 17.04
N LYS A 5 3.55 12.32 16.91
CA LYS A 5 4.75 11.98 16.13
C LYS A 5 4.46 11.96 14.63
N LYS A 6 5.45 12.37 13.84
CA LYS A 6 5.40 12.18 12.39
C LYS A 6 5.53 10.69 12.07
N VAL A 7 4.63 10.21 11.21
CA VAL A 7 4.64 8.84 10.69
C VAL A 7 4.72 8.93 9.17
N TRP A 8 5.52 8.07 8.57
CA TRP A 8 5.56 7.90 7.13
C TRP A 8 5.68 6.42 6.79
N ALA A 9 5.35 6.09 5.55
CA ALA A 9 5.52 4.76 5.02
C ALA A 9 6.22 4.84 3.67
N GLU A 10 7.10 3.89 3.43
CA GLU A 10 7.78 3.66 2.17
C GLU A 10 7.16 2.42 1.54
N ALA A 11 6.80 2.52 0.26
CA ALA A 11 6.20 1.43 -0.49
C ALA A 11 7.10 1.10 -1.69
N GLU A 12 7.82 0.00 -1.60
CA GLU A 12 8.68 -0.51 -2.66
C GLU A 12 7.90 -1.50 -3.52
N LEU A 13 7.88 -1.31 -4.83
CA LEU A 13 7.26 -2.26 -5.76
C LEU A 13 8.19 -3.46 -5.94
N ILE A 14 7.78 -4.62 -5.44
CA ILE A 14 8.60 -5.84 -5.42
C ILE A 14 8.19 -6.86 -6.49
N GLU A 15 6.97 -6.79 -7.03
CA GLU A 15 6.51 -7.69 -8.10
C GLU A 15 5.46 -7.02 -9.00
N ILE A 16 5.51 -7.34 -10.30
CA ILE A 16 4.49 -6.99 -11.29
C ILE A 16 4.06 -8.27 -12.01
N ASP A 17 2.78 -8.62 -11.89
CA ASP A 17 2.16 -9.70 -12.66
C ASP A 17 0.91 -9.17 -13.39
N ARG A 18 1.08 -8.82 -14.67
CA ARG A 18 0.04 -8.23 -15.54
C ARG A 18 -0.58 -6.97 -14.93
N ARG A 19 -1.71 -7.12 -14.25
CA ARG A 19 -2.46 -6.03 -13.57
C ARG A 19 -2.27 -6.05 -12.06
N ARG A 20 -1.63 -7.08 -11.51
CA ARG A 20 -1.30 -7.24 -10.09
C ARG A 20 0.05 -6.59 -9.81
N LEU A 21 0.10 -5.77 -8.77
CA LEU A 21 1.28 -5.12 -8.25
C LEU A 21 1.44 -5.52 -6.79
N VAL A 22 2.62 -6.00 -6.41
CA VAL A 22 2.93 -6.36 -5.02
C VAL A 22 3.94 -5.36 -4.47
N PHE A 23 3.60 -4.71 -3.36
CA PHE A 23 4.44 -3.75 -2.69
C PHE A 23 4.91 -4.29 -1.34
N ASN A 24 6.20 -4.12 -1.03
CA ASN A 24 6.67 -4.16 0.35
C ASN A 24 6.46 -2.78 0.96
N VAL A 25 5.66 -2.69 2.02
CA VAL A 25 5.37 -1.45 2.71
C VAL A 25 6.03 -1.49 4.07
N THR A 26 6.88 -0.50 4.35
CA THR A 26 7.47 -0.31 5.67
C THR A 26 7.03 1.02 6.24
N ALA A 27 6.51 1.01 7.47
CA ALA A 27 6.10 2.19 8.20
C ALA A 27 7.13 2.56 9.28
N TYR A 28 7.37 3.85 9.44
CA TYR A 28 8.30 4.43 10.40
C TYR A 28 7.62 5.54 11.21
N ASP A 29 8.08 5.71 12.44
CA ASP A 29 8.02 6.99 13.13
C ASP A 29 9.42 7.61 13.21
N GLU A 30 9.52 8.78 13.82
CA GLU A 30 10.79 9.52 13.95
C GLU A 30 11.91 8.74 14.67
N ASP A 31 11.58 7.72 15.46
CA ASP A 31 12.59 6.96 16.18
C ASP A 31 12.95 5.66 15.47
N LYS A 32 11.97 4.99 14.84
CA LYS A 32 12.15 3.61 14.37
C LYS A 32 11.10 3.14 13.36
N LYS A 33 11.39 1.98 12.78
CA LYS A 33 10.40 1.13 12.09
C LYS A 33 9.31 0.71 13.08
N ILE A 34 8.05 0.95 12.70
CA ILE A 34 6.87 0.64 13.51
C ILE A 34 6.00 -0.47 12.91
N GLY A 35 6.25 -0.86 11.66
CA GLY A 35 5.58 -1.98 11.03
C GLY A 35 6.07 -2.26 9.62
N GLU A 36 5.79 -3.46 9.13
CA GLU A 36 5.99 -3.84 7.73
C GLU A 36 4.87 -4.77 7.28
N GLY A 37 4.67 -4.85 5.97
CA GLY A 37 3.75 -5.80 5.38
C GLY A 37 3.82 -5.79 3.87
N THR A 38 3.08 -6.72 3.27
CA THR A 38 2.92 -6.79 1.82
C THR A 38 1.55 -6.22 1.46
N HIS A 39 1.52 -5.37 0.43
CA HIS A 39 0.28 -4.81 -0.10
C HIS A 39 0.12 -5.24 -1.56
N GLU A 40 -0.97 -5.95 -1.87
CA GLU A 40 -1.32 -6.34 -3.23
C GLU A 40 -2.36 -5.38 -3.82
N ARG A 41 -2.10 -4.84 -5.01
CA ARG A 41 -3.02 -3.98 -5.75
C ARG A 41 -3.29 -4.53 -7.12
N PHE A 42 -4.53 -4.38 -7.58
CA PHE A 42 -4.90 -4.63 -8.97
C PHE A 42 -5.24 -3.30 -9.65
N VAL A 43 -4.64 -3.04 -10.81
CA VAL A 43 -5.01 -1.90 -11.65
C VAL A 43 -6.36 -2.22 -12.28
N ILE A 44 -7.43 -1.51 -11.94
CA ILE A 44 -8.78 -1.71 -12.46
C ILE A 44 -9.20 -0.60 -13.44
N ASP A 45 -10.27 -0.85 -14.20
CA ASP A 45 -10.97 0.18 -14.98
C ASP A 45 -12.16 0.64 -14.13
N ASP A 46 -12.13 1.89 -13.69
CA ASP A 46 -13.06 2.42 -12.69
C ASP A 46 -14.52 2.39 -13.20
N GLU A 47 -14.77 2.78 -14.46
CA GLU A 47 -16.11 2.79 -15.04
C GLU A 47 -16.69 1.37 -15.14
N LYS A 48 -15.89 0.42 -15.63
CA LYS A 48 -16.31 -0.99 -15.71
C LYS A 48 -16.55 -1.58 -14.31
N PHE A 49 -15.71 -1.27 -13.33
CA PHE A 49 -15.85 -1.81 -11.98
C PHE A 49 -17.10 -1.29 -11.28
N MET A 50 -17.33 0.03 -11.30
CA MET A 50 -18.49 0.66 -10.65
C MET A 50 -19.83 0.20 -11.24
N SER A 51 -19.88 -0.10 -12.55
CA SER A 51 -21.10 -0.59 -13.19
C SER A 51 -21.61 -1.94 -12.65
N ASN A 52 -20.73 -2.73 -12.01
CA ASN A 52 -21.05 -4.04 -11.43
C ASN A 52 -21.39 -3.98 -9.93
N LEU A 53 -21.30 -2.81 -9.30
CA LEU A 53 -21.66 -2.60 -7.90
C LEU A 53 -23.12 -2.09 -7.84
N LYS A 54 -24.08 -2.99 -8.04
CA LYS A 54 -25.52 -2.73 -7.84
C LYS A 54 -26.02 -3.38 -6.56
#